data_AF-A0A6N4T4I3-F1
#
_entry.id   AF-A0A6N4T4I3-F1
#
_cell.length_a   1.000
_cell.length_b   1.000
_cell.length_c   1.000
_cell.angle_alpha   90.00
_cell.angle_beta   90.00
_cell.angle_gamma   90.00
#
_symmetry.space_group_name_H-M   'P 1'
#
loop_
_entity.id
_entity.type
_entity.pdbx_description
1 polymer ?
#
loop_
_entity_poly.entity_id
_entity_poly.type
_entity_poly.pdbx_seq_one_letter_code
_entity_poly.pdbx_strand_id
1 'polypeptide(L)'
;MLDSLAADFTYRFEGDSPISGLRNSRGSMALWWERLYRLFPGLHFEVKEVAVIGPPWDTRIHAVLDFIVPHQPDGPYKNVVMQFMRMRWGKITYIHTLEDTQRCSRYLAWSVSQGCDEALAPPIADQAWPDPGPFLRA
;
A
#
# COMPACT_ATOMS: atom_id res chain seq x y z
N MET A 1 1.06 -13.31 0.39
CA MET A 1 1.79 -12.08 0.77
C MET A 1 2.15 -12.06 2.25
N LEU A 2 1.19 -12.34 3.16
CA LEU A 2 1.43 -12.28 4.62
C LEU A 2 2.53 -13.23 5.12
N ASP A 3 2.67 -14.42 4.52
CA ASP A 3 3.69 -15.40 4.90
C ASP A 3 5.12 -14.96 4.56
N SER A 4 5.25 -14.03 3.60
CA SER A 4 6.54 -13.45 3.20
C SER A 4 7.02 -12.37 4.17
N LEU A 5 6.15 -11.86 5.04
CA LEU A 5 6.49 -10.83 6.03
C LEU A 5 7.26 -11.44 7.21
N ALA A 6 8.31 -10.76 7.65
CA ALA A 6 9.02 -11.03 8.89
C ALA A 6 8.09 -10.86 10.11
N ALA A 7 8.51 -11.32 11.29
CA ALA A 7 7.71 -11.15 12.51
C ALA A 7 7.64 -9.68 12.97
N ASP A 8 8.68 -8.91 12.67
CA ASP A 8 8.94 -7.53 13.07
C ASP A 8 8.86 -6.54 11.90
N PHE A 9 8.04 -6.85 10.89
CA PHE A 9 7.94 -6.03 9.69
C PHE A 9 7.32 -4.65 9.97
N THR A 10 7.56 -3.69 9.08
CA THR A 10 6.81 -2.42 9.04
C THR A 10 6.30 -2.18 7.63
N TYR A 11 5.00 -1.93 7.51
CA TYR A 11 4.32 -1.56 6.27
C TYR A 11 3.83 -0.13 6.37
N ARG A 12 4.33 0.73 5.48
CA ARG A 12 4.04 2.15 5.39
C ARG A 12 3.34 2.44 4.08
N PHE A 13 2.20 3.11 4.16
CA PHE A 13 1.46 3.58 2.99
C PHE A 13 1.20 5.07 3.15
N GLU A 14 1.70 5.86 2.21
CA GLU A 14 1.68 7.33 2.28
C GLU A 14 0.30 7.91 1.95
N GLY A 15 0.05 9.10 2.50
CA GLY A 15 -1.16 9.88 2.26
C GLY A 15 -2.13 9.90 3.43
N ASP A 16 -3.30 10.48 3.16
CA ASP A 16 -4.40 10.62 4.11
C ASP A 16 -5.64 9.99 3.48
N SER A 17 -5.77 8.67 3.70
CA SER A 17 -6.84 7.87 3.11
C SER A 17 -7.15 6.64 3.98
N PRO A 18 -8.28 5.96 3.79
CA PRO A 18 -8.63 4.73 4.52
C PRO A 18 -7.64 3.57 4.33
N ILE A 19 -6.78 3.65 3.30
CA ILE A 19 -5.72 2.67 3.01
C ILE A 19 -4.33 3.16 3.44
N SER A 20 -4.17 4.41 3.87
CA SER A 20 -2.89 4.93 4.35
C SER A 20 -2.55 4.43 5.76
N GLY A 21 -1.38 4.83 6.27
CA GLY A 21 -0.98 4.60 7.65
C GLY A 21 0.15 3.59 7.81
N LEU A 22 0.47 3.27 9.07
CA LEU A 22 1.59 2.40 9.45
C LEU A 22 1.10 1.14 10.18
N ARG A 23 1.56 -0.02 9.70
CA ARG A 23 1.18 -1.35 10.20
C ARG A 23 2.42 -2.17 10.50
N ASN A 24 2.42 -2.92 11.60
CA ASN A 24 3.51 -3.82 11.98
C ASN A 24 3.02 -5.18 12.49
N SER A 25 1.70 -5.42 12.48
CA SER A 25 1.10 -6.69 12.88
C SER A 25 0.48 -7.42 11.68
N ARG A 26 0.51 -8.76 11.71
CA ARG A 26 -0.17 -9.56 10.67
C ARG A 26 -1.69 -9.37 10.68
N GLY A 27 -2.27 -9.13 11.86
CA GLY A 27 -3.70 -8.90 12.02
C GLY A 27 -4.16 -7.62 11.31
N SER A 28 -3.48 -6.49 11.56
CA SER A 28 -3.78 -5.24 10.88
C SER A 28 -3.53 -5.32 9.37
N MET A 29 -2.48 -6.03 8.96
CA MET A 29 -2.18 -6.23 7.54
C MET A 29 -3.25 -7.05 6.82
N ALA A 30 -3.79 -8.09 7.48
CA ALA A 30 -4.90 -8.89 6.93
C ALA A 30 -6.16 -8.03 6.76
N LEU A 31 -6.57 -7.31 7.80
CA LEU A 31 -7.72 -6.41 7.75
C LEU A 31 -7.57 -5.32 6.68
N TRP A 32 -6.34 -4.81 6.52
CA TRP A 32 -6.03 -3.84 5.49
C TRP A 32 -6.16 -4.41 4.08
N TRP A 33 -5.68 -5.64 3.83
CA TRP A 33 -5.87 -6.31 2.53
C TRP A 33 -7.34 -6.55 2.22
N GLU A 34 -8.11 -7.02 3.20
CA GLU A 34 -9.54 -7.21 3.04
C GLU A 34 -10.25 -5.91 2.69
N ARG A 35 -9.92 -4.81 3.39
CA ARG A 35 -10.45 -3.48 3.07
C ARG A 35 -10.03 -3.02 1.68
N LEU A 36 -8.78 -3.20 1.30
CA LEU A 36 -8.29 -2.83 -0.03
C LEU A 36 -9.12 -3.51 -1.12
N TYR A 37 -9.39 -4.82 -1.01
CA TYR A 37 -10.20 -5.53 -1.99
C TYR A 37 -11.67 -5.12 -2.01
N ARG A 38 -12.23 -4.68 -0.87
CA ARG A 38 -13.60 -4.12 -0.81
C ARG A 38 -13.67 -2.74 -1.45
N LEU A 39 -12.69 -1.86 -1.20
CA LEU A 39 -12.64 -0.51 -1.76
C LEU A 39 -12.26 -0.49 -3.24
N PHE A 40 -11.49 -1.47 -3.70
CA PHE A 40 -10.99 -1.57 -5.08
C PHE A 40 -11.34 -2.94 -5.68
N PRO A 41 -12.61 -3.19 -6.05
CA PRO A 41 -13.05 -4.48 -6.54
C PRO A 41 -12.38 -4.88 -7.86
N GLY A 42 -11.80 -6.08 -7.93
CA GLY A 42 -11.09 -6.54 -9.12
C GLY A 42 -9.73 -5.87 -9.33
N LEU A 43 -9.18 -5.27 -8.27
CA LEU A 43 -7.81 -4.75 -8.24
C LEU A 43 -6.80 -5.78 -8.76
N HIS A 44 -5.97 -5.35 -9.69
CA HIS A 44 -4.75 -6.04 -10.06
C HIS A 44 -3.59 -5.05 -10.18
N PHE A 45 -2.39 -5.58 -10.02
CA PHE A 45 -1.15 -4.83 -10.11
C PHE A 45 -0.40 -5.22 -11.38
N GLU A 46 0.06 -4.25 -12.15
CA GLU A 46 0.92 -4.49 -13.31
C GLU A 46 2.31 -3.95 -13.01
N VAL A 47 3.27 -4.85 -12.81
CA VAL A 47 4.66 -4.47 -12.52
C VAL A 47 5.31 -3.94 -13.78
N LYS A 48 5.81 -2.70 -13.73
CA LYS A 48 6.48 -2.02 -14.85
C LYS A 48 7.99 -2.17 -14.78
N GLU A 49 8.53 -1.97 -13.58
CA GLU A 49 9.98 -2.00 -13.36
C GLU A 49 10.29 -2.53 -11.96
N VAL A 50 11.36 -3.30 -11.86
CA VAL A 50 11.88 -3.77 -10.58
C VAL A 50 13.40 -3.67 -10.58
N ALA A 51 13.95 -2.96 -9.60
CA ALA A 51 15.36 -2.97 -9.28
C ALA A 51 15.57 -3.70 -7.95
N VAL A 52 16.45 -4.71 -7.97
CA VAL A 52 16.84 -5.50 -6.78
C VAL A 52 18.33 -5.27 -6.52
N ILE A 53 18.66 -4.87 -5.29
CA ILE A 53 20.02 -4.43 -4.94
C ILE A 53 20.41 -5.02 -3.59
N GLY A 54 21.64 -5.52 -3.50
CA GLY A 54 22.26 -5.93 -2.24
C GLY A 54 22.22 -7.44 -2.00
N PRO A 55 22.87 -7.88 -0.91
CA PRO A 55 23.00 -9.29 -0.58
C PRO A 55 21.72 -9.86 0.06
N PRO A 56 21.59 -11.19 0.19
CA PRO A 56 20.40 -11.84 0.78
C PRO A 56 20.03 -11.39 2.20
N TRP A 57 20.98 -10.90 2.99
CA TRP A 57 20.75 -10.40 4.35
C TRP A 57 20.37 -8.91 4.43
N ASP A 58 20.44 -8.18 3.32
CA ASP A 58 20.03 -6.77 3.19
C ASP A 58 19.63 -6.46 1.73
N THR A 59 18.61 -7.16 1.26
CA THR A 59 18.09 -6.99 -0.10
C THR A 59 17.13 -5.82 -0.13
N ARG A 60 17.36 -4.87 -1.03
CA ARG A 60 16.50 -3.71 -1.28
C ARG A 60 15.81 -3.89 -2.63
N ILE A 61 14.50 -3.69 -2.65
CA ILE A 61 13.68 -3.83 -3.85
C ILE A 61 12.97 -2.50 -4.07
N HIS A 62 13.10 -1.97 -5.28
CA HIS A 62 12.36 -0.80 -5.74
C HIS A 62 11.50 -1.26 -6.91
N ALA A 63 10.18 -1.14 -6.78
CA ALA A 63 9.24 -1.53 -7.80
C ALA A 63 8.40 -0.34 -8.22
N VAL A 64 8.22 -0.17 -9.53
CA VAL A 64 7.20 0.70 -10.13
C VAL A 64 6.10 -0.20 -10.67
N LEU A 65 4.86 0.07 -10.28
CA LEU A 65 3.71 -0.71 -10.70
C LEU A 65 2.49 0.18 -10.96
N ASP A 66 1.64 -0.27 -11.87
CA ASP A 66 0.30 0.29 -12.04
C ASP A 66 -0.67 -0.44 -11.11
N PHE A 67 -1.50 0.33 -10.41
CA PHE A 67 -2.62 -0.13 -9.62
C PHE A 67 -3.89 0.06 -10.43
N ILE A 68 -4.55 -1.02 -10.85
CA ILE A 68 -5.63 -0.95 -11.84
C ILE A 68 -6.92 -1.57 -11.28
N VAL A 69 -8.02 -0.81 -11.39
CA VAL A 69 -9.37 -1.28 -11.11
C VAL A 69 -10.18 -1.17 -12.41
N PRO A 70 -10.45 -2.31 -13.09
CA PRO A 70 -10.91 -2.31 -14.48
C PRO A 70 -12.40 -1.95 -14.65
N HIS A 71 -13.24 -2.30 -13.69
CA HIS A 71 -14.70 -2.21 -13.83
C HIS A 71 -15.24 -0.99 -13.10
N GLN A 72 -15.10 0.17 -13.72
CA GLN A 72 -15.66 1.43 -13.23
C GLN A 72 -16.57 2.08 -14.27
N PRO A 73 -17.67 2.74 -13.86
CA PRO A 73 -18.65 3.34 -14.78
C PRO A 73 -18.03 4.33 -15.78
N ASP A 74 -17.06 5.15 -15.34
CA ASP A 74 -16.41 6.18 -16.16
C ASP A 74 -15.08 5.71 -16.79
N GLY A 75 -14.84 4.40 -16.81
CA GLY A 75 -13.60 3.79 -17.29
C GLY A 75 -12.62 3.43 -16.17
N PRO A 76 -11.61 2.59 -16.46
CA PRO A 76 -10.80 1.95 -15.43
C PRO A 76 -10.03 2.98 -14.59
N TYR A 77 -10.09 2.83 -13.27
CA TYR A 77 -9.19 3.55 -12.39
C TYR A 77 -7.78 2.97 -12.51
N LYS A 78 -6.79 3.85 -12.68
CA LYS A 78 -5.38 3.49 -12.77
C LYS A 78 -4.58 4.41 -11.85
N ASN A 79 -3.72 3.89 -10.98
CA ASN A 79 -2.77 4.67 -10.20
C ASN A 79 -1.34 4.24 -10.51
N VAL A 80 -0.37 5.15 -10.38
CA VAL A 80 1.05 4.83 -10.39
C VAL A 80 1.50 4.64 -8.95
N VAL A 81 2.22 3.56 -8.70
CA VAL A 81 2.71 3.20 -7.36
C VAL A 81 4.20 2.91 -7.43
N MET A 82 4.95 3.54 -6.55
CA MET A 82 6.33 3.19 -6.23
C MET A 82 6.36 2.48 -4.89
N GLN A 83 6.90 1.26 -4.88
CA GLN A 83 7.04 0.48 -3.67
C GLN A 83 8.51 0.21 -3.40
N PHE A 84 8.97 0.62 -2.23
CA PHE A 84 10.25 0.23 -1.68
C PHE A 84 10.08 -0.89 -0.67
N MET A 85 10.90 -1.93 -0.76
CA MET A 85 10.91 -3.03 0.20
C MET A 85 12.33 -3.34 0.67
N ARG A 86 12.46 -3.73 1.94
CA ARG A 86 13.68 -4.35 2.47
C ARG A 86 13.40 -5.79 2.88
N MET A 87 14.28 -6.69 2.47
CA MET A 87 14.21 -8.11 2.78
C MET A 87 15.50 -8.58 3.45
N ARG A 88 15.36 -9.53 4.38
CA ARG A 88 16.45 -10.25 5.01
C ARG A 88 16.14 -11.73 4.97
N TRP A 89 17.04 -12.53 4.37
CA TRP A 89 16.91 -13.98 4.25
C TRP A 89 15.55 -14.43 3.72
N GLY A 90 15.08 -13.78 2.66
CA GLY A 90 13.80 -14.10 2.01
C GLY A 90 12.54 -13.62 2.75
N LYS A 91 12.67 -12.91 3.87
CA LYS A 91 11.55 -12.30 4.60
C LYS A 91 11.55 -10.78 4.46
N ILE A 92 10.37 -10.20 4.20
CA ILE A 92 10.18 -8.76 4.07
C ILE A 92 10.12 -8.13 5.46
N THR A 93 11.03 -7.20 5.73
CA THR A 93 11.15 -6.48 7.00
C THR A 93 10.60 -5.05 6.92
N TYR A 94 10.55 -4.49 5.72
CA TYR A 94 10.06 -3.12 5.52
C TYR A 94 9.37 -3.00 4.17
N ILE A 95 8.25 -2.31 4.11
CA ILE A 95 7.55 -1.91 2.90
C ILE A 95 7.16 -0.43 3.04
N HIS A 96 7.42 0.35 2.00
CA HIS A 96 6.98 1.73 1.89
C HIS A 96 6.38 1.96 0.51
N THR A 97 5.09 2.26 0.49
CA THR A 97 4.29 2.46 -0.71
C THR A 97 3.98 3.95 -0.87
N LEU A 98 4.34 4.47 -2.04
CA LEU A 98 4.09 5.82 -2.52
C LEU A 98 3.17 5.70 -3.73
N GLU A 99 2.10 6.47 -3.78
CA GLU A 99 1.16 6.49 -4.90
C GLU A 99 0.75 7.92 -5.26
N ASP A 100 0.02 8.11 -6.36
CA ASP A 100 -0.71 9.37 -6.59
C ASP A 100 -1.88 9.44 -5.59
N THR A 101 -1.60 10.04 -4.44
CA THR A 101 -2.56 10.22 -3.34
C THR A 101 -3.74 11.09 -3.76
N GLN A 102 -3.55 12.04 -4.68
CA GLN A 102 -4.63 12.86 -5.21
C GLN A 102 -5.58 12.03 -6.08
N ARG A 103 -5.04 11.10 -6.87
CA ARG A 103 -5.85 10.18 -7.67
C ARG A 103 -6.60 9.18 -6.79
N CYS A 104 -5.96 8.61 -5.76
CA CYS A 104 -6.63 7.77 -4.77
C CYS A 104 -7.74 8.53 -4.03
N SER A 105 -7.48 9.75 -3.55
CA SER A 105 -8.47 10.56 -2.85
C SER A 105 -9.71 10.83 -3.71
N ARG A 106 -9.51 11.18 -4.99
CA ARG A 106 -10.63 11.38 -5.94
C ARG A 106 -11.45 10.12 -6.15
N TYR A 107 -10.80 8.96 -6.28
CA TYR A 107 -11.50 7.69 -6.41
C TYR A 107 -12.32 7.32 -5.17
N LEU A 108 -11.76 7.53 -3.98
CA LEU A 108 -12.46 7.26 -2.72
C LEU A 108 -13.65 8.19 -2.54
N ALA A 109 -13.48 9.50 -2.81
CA ALA A 109 -14.59 10.45 -2.80
C ALA A 109 -15.71 10.08 -3.79
N TRP A 110 -15.33 9.62 -4.99
CA TRP A 110 -16.29 9.08 -5.95
C TRP A 110 -17.00 7.83 -5.39
N SER A 111 -16.26 6.90 -4.78
CA SER A 111 -16.82 5.67 -4.18
C SER A 111 -17.83 5.98 -3.08
N VAL A 112 -17.58 7.01 -2.26
CA VAL A 112 -18.55 7.52 -1.26
C VAL A 112 -19.82 8.01 -1.95
N SER A 113 -19.71 8.75 -3.06
CA SER A 113 -20.88 9.22 -3.81
C SER A 113 -21.72 8.08 -4.41
N GLN A 114 -21.11 6.89 -4.56
CA GLN A 114 -21.79 5.65 -4.97
C GLN A 114 -22.31 4.81 -3.78
N GLY A 115 -22.24 5.32 -2.55
CA GLY A 115 -22.75 4.65 -1.34
C GLY A 115 -21.75 3.74 -0.63
N CYS A 116 -20.44 3.84 -0.92
CA CYS A 116 -19.41 3.11 -0.19
C CYS A 116 -18.93 3.91 1.03
N ASP A 117 -19.61 3.78 2.17
CA ASP A 117 -19.26 4.49 3.41
C ASP A 117 -17.89 4.08 3.97
N GLU A 118 -17.43 2.85 3.71
CA GLU A 118 -16.09 2.38 4.14
C GLU A 118 -14.96 3.23 3.56
N ALA A 119 -15.20 3.94 2.44
CA ALA A 119 -14.24 4.88 1.85
C ALA A 119 -14.02 6.17 2.67
N LEU A 120 -14.79 6.37 3.75
CA LEU A 120 -14.56 7.41 4.77
C LEU A 120 -13.97 6.88 6.07
N ALA A 121 -13.80 5.57 6.20
CA ALA A 121 -13.33 4.97 7.44
C ALA A 121 -11.90 5.43 7.76
N PRO A 122 -11.55 5.58 9.06
CA PRO A 122 -10.17 5.87 9.44
C PRO A 122 -9.23 4.73 8.99
N PRO A 123 -7.95 5.05 8.73
CA PRO A 123 -6.97 4.06 8.30
C PRO A 123 -6.79 2.96 9.33
N ILE A 124 -6.57 1.73 8.86
CA ILE A 124 -6.15 0.61 9.71
C ILE A 124 -4.66 0.77 9.97
N ALA A 125 -4.31 1.16 11.20
CA ALA A 125 -2.93 1.41 11.62
C ALA A 125 -2.68 0.85 13.03
N ASP A 126 -1.46 0.34 13.25
CA ASP A 126 -0.99 -0.11 14.56
C ASP A 126 -0.20 0.99 15.30
N GLN A 127 0.29 1.99 14.57
CA GLN A 127 1.10 3.08 15.10
C GLN A 127 0.57 4.45 14.67
N ALA A 128 0.92 5.47 15.45
CA ALA A 128 0.57 6.84 15.16
C ALA A 128 1.19 7.31 13.83
N TRP A 129 0.38 8.04 13.06
CA TRP A 129 0.77 8.73 11.85
C TRP A 129 0.77 10.24 12.09
N PRO A 130 1.69 11.04 11.52
CA PRO A 130 2.82 10.65 10.67
C PRO A 130 4.13 10.49 11.48
N ASP A 131 4.64 9.25 11.60
CA ASP A 131 6.07 9.04 11.87
C ASP A 131 6.86 9.49 10.62
N PRO A 132 7.96 10.25 10.69
CA PRO A 132 8.67 10.76 9.51
C PRO A 132 9.25 9.68 8.57
N GLY A 133 9.17 8.39 8.91
CA GLY A 133 9.64 7.32 8.01
C GLY A 133 11.15 7.43 7.73
N PRO A 134 11.73 6.54 6.91
CA PRO A 134 13.16 6.49 6.68
C PRO A 134 13.68 7.52 5.67
N PHE A 135 12.80 8.07 4.81
CA PHE A 135 13.19 8.99 3.74
C PHE A 135 13.03 10.48 4.07
N LEU A 136 12.33 10.82 5.17
CA LEU A 136 12.22 12.22 5.65
C LEU A 136 13.00 12.46 6.95
N ARG A 137 13.78 11.48 7.42
CA ARG A 137 14.74 11.70 8.52
C ARG A 137 15.92 12.51 7.98
N ALA A 138 16.12 13.69 8.57
CA ALA A 138 17.25 14.60 8.28
C ALA A 138 18.60 14.00 8.70
#